data_AF-A0A2G9M6A0-F1
#
_entry.id   AF-A0A2G9M6A0-F1
#
_cell.length_a   1.000
_cell.length_b   1.000
_cell.length_c   1.000
_cell.angle_alpha   90.00
_cell.angle_beta   90.00
_cell.angle_gamma   90.00
#
_symmetry.space_group_name_H-M   'P 1'
#
loop_
_entity.id
_entity.type
_entity.pdbx_description
1 polymer ?
#
loop_
_entity_poly.entity_id
_entity_poly.type
_entity_poly.pdbx_seq_one_letter_code
_entity_poly.pdbx_strand_id
1 'polypeptide(L)'
;MRRAAVSIPLNIAEGTSRKSRKQFLNFLHYSFGSGKELEVLLNLCRDLKYLDDSQHSAVYQPLQTFMAKLSLFIKDLESKIADPDDSFRNLDKKRLVNDYRKTLHLDDET
;
A
#
# COMPACT_ATOMS: atom_id res chain seq x y z
N MET A 1 -13.84 15.88 -3.93
CA MET A 1 -13.13 15.85 -2.62
C MET A 1 -13.58 14.70 -1.74
N ARG A 2 -14.85 14.63 -1.29
CA ARG A 2 -15.33 13.55 -0.40
C ARG A 2 -14.97 12.14 -0.90
N ARG A 3 -15.19 11.85 -2.18
CA ARG A 3 -14.81 10.56 -2.79
C ARG A 3 -13.31 10.27 -2.69
N ALA A 4 -12.46 11.23 -3.06
CA ALA A 4 -11.01 11.07 -2.98
C ALA A 4 -10.54 10.85 -1.52
N ALA A 5 -11.03 11.66 -0.59
CA ALA A 5 -10.71 11.53 0.84
C ALA A 5 -11.13 10.17 1.43
N VAL A 6 -12.34 9.68 1.10
CA VAL A 6 -12.84 8.38 1.56
C VAL A 6 -12.13 7.22 0.86
N SER A 7 -11.73 7.39 -0.40
CA SER A 7 -11.02 6.37 -1.18
C SER A 7 -9.65 6.00 -0.59
N ILE A 8 -8.95 6.95 0.05
CA ILE A 8 -7.64 6.70 0.69
C ILE A 8 -7.72 5.57 1.74
N PRO A 9 -8.50 5.69 2.84
CA PRO A 9 -8.57 4.64 3.85
C PRO A 9 -9.25 3.37 3.33
N LEU A 10 -10.23 3.47 2.40
CA LEU A 10 -10.90 2.30 1.84
C LEU A 10 -9.93 1.42 1.04
N ASN A 11 -9.10 2.02 0.18
CA ASN A 11 -8.10 1.27 -0.56
C ASN A 11 -7.04 0.65 0.37
N ILE A 12 -6.59 1.35 1.40
CA ILE A 12 -5.65 0.79 2.40
C ILE A 12 -6.28 -0.42 3.09
N ALA A 13 -7.51 -0.28 3.60
CA ALA A 13 -8.23 -1.36 4.28
C ALA A 13 -8.43 -2.56 3.34
N GLU A 14 -8.88 -2.33 2.11
CA GLU A 14 -9.04 -3.39 1.12
C GLU A 14 -7.71 -4.08 0.79
N GLY A 15 -6.64 -3.29 0.65
CA GLY A 15 -5.28 -3.74 0.41
C GLY A 15 -4.75 -4.66 1.52
N THR A 16 -5.06 -4.36 2.78
CA THR A 16 -4.62 -5.18 3.93
C THR A 16 -5.24 -6.59 3.93
N SER A 17 -6.38 -6.78 3.25
CA SER A 17 -7.01 -8.10 3.10
C SER A 17 -6.37 -8.98 2.02
N ARG A 18 -5.41 -8.44 1.24
CA ARG A 18 -4.81 -9.14 0.10
C ARG A 18 -3.72 -10.12 0.53
N LYS A 19 -3.64 -11.23 -0.18
CA LYS A 19 -2.75 -12.36 0.15
C LYS A 19 -1.28 -12.14 -0.20
N SER A 20 -0.96 -11.16 -1.05
CA SER A 20 0.41 -10.89 -1.45
C SER A 20 0.76 -9.42 -1.33
N ARG A 21 2.03 -9.14 -1.01
CA ARG A 21 2.55 -7.77 -0.93
C ARG A 21 2.39 -7.01 -2.24
N LYS A 22 2.52 -7.69 -3.39
CA LYS A 22 2.29 -7.07 -4.72
C LYS A 22 0.86 -6.58 -4.89
N GLN A 23 -0.13 -7.35 -4.44
CA GLN A 23 -1.53 -6.91 -4.48
C GLN A 23 -1.75 -5.76 -3.50
N PHE A 24 -1.24 -5.86 -2.27
CA PHE A 24 -1.35 -4.77 -1.30
C PHE A 24 -0.73 -3.47 -1.83
N LEU A 25 0.44 -3.55 -2.47
CA LEU A 25 1.13 -2.42 -3.08
C LEU A 25 0.27 -1.70 -4.12
N ASN A 26 -0.48 -2.43 -4.97
CA ASN A 26 -1.39 -1.80 -5.93
C ASN A 26 -2.47 -0.94 -5.23
N PHE A 27 -3.01 -1.44 -4.12
CA PHE A 27 -3.99 -0.68 -3.31
C PHE A 27 -3.37 0.55 -2.64
N LEU A 28 -2.11 0.46 -2.19
CA LEU A 28 -1.39 1.63 -1.68
C LEU A 28 -1.18 2.68 -2.78
N HIS A 29 -0.88 2.26 -4.01
CA HIS A 29 -0.80 3.17 -5.17
C HIS A 29 -2.14 3.84 -5.48
N TYR A 30 -3.27 3.12 -5.41
CA TYR A 30 -4.60 3.73 -5.55
C TYR A 30 -4.91 4.74 -4.43
N SER A 31 -4.49 4.43 -3.21
CA SER A 31 -4.60 5.33 -2.05
C SER A 31 -3.78 6.60 -2.28
N PHE A 32 -2.54 6.44 -2.77
CA PHE A 32 -1.65 7.55 -3.08
C PHE A 32 -2.22 8.43 -4.22
N GLY A 33 -2.75 7.82 -5.29
CA GLY A 33 -3.44 8.53 -6.36
C GLY A 33 -4.62 9.36 -5.84
N SER A 34 -5.46 8.77 -4.99
CA SER A 34 -6.60 9.46 -4.36
C SER A 34 -6.14 10.65 -3.49
N GLY A 35 -5.01 10.53 -2.79
CA GLY A 35 -4.40 11.63 -2.05
C GLY A 35 -3.91 12.78 -2.94
N LYS A 36 -3.36 12.47 -4.11
CA LYS A 36 -2.95 13.48 -5.10
C LYS A 36 -4.13 14.22 -5.72
N GLU A 37 -5.23 13.52 -6.00
CA GLU A 37 -6.47 14.19 -6.41
C GLU A 37 -6.99 15.15 -5.33
N LEU A 38 -6.94 14.74 -4.06
CA LEU A 38 -7.39 15.59 -2.96
C LEU A 38 -6.49 16.83 -2.78
N GLU A 39 -5.18 16.68 -2.96
CA GLU A 39 -4.20 17.79 -2.93
C GLU A 39 -4.54 18.87 -3.98
N VAL A 40 -4.79 18.45 -5.23
CA VAL A 40 -5.18 19.35 -6.32
C VAL A 40 -6.50 20.05 -6.00
N LEU A 41 -7.50 19.32 -5.51
CA LEU A 41 -8.80 19.90 -5.20
C LEU A 41 -8.74 20.88 -4.03
N LEU A 42 -7.92 20.62 -3.00
CA LEU A 42 -7.71 21.55 -1.89
C LEU A 42 -7.08 22.86 -2.38
N ASN A 43 -6.04 22.77 -3.21
CA ASN A 43 -5.41 23.94 -3.81
C ASN A 43 -6.40 24.74 -4.66
N LEU A 44 -7.18 24.06 -5.51
CA LEU A 44 -8.22 24.71 -6.30
C LEU A 44 -9.28 25.40 -5.44
N CYS A 45 -9.72 24.78 -4.34
CA CYS A 45 -10.66 25.41 -3.40
C CYS A 45 -10.11 26.68 -2.75
N ARG A 46 -8.82 26.69 -2.40
CA ARG A 46 -8.15 27.89 -1.87
C ARG A 46 -8.06 28.98 -2.95
N ASP A 47 -7.66 28.62 -4.17
CA ASP A 47 -7.49 29.56 -5.27
C ASP A 47 -8.82 30.22 -5.67
N LEU A 48 -9.92 29.44 -5.63
CA LEU A 48 -11.30 29.92 -5.83
C LEU A 48 -11.92 30.58 -4.59
N LYS A 49 -11.16 30.78 -3.51
CA LYS A 49 -11.61 31.41 -2.26
C LYS A 49 -12.78 30.69 -1.56
N TYR A 50 -12.94 29.39 -1.80
CA TYR A 50 -13.83 28.53 -1.01
C TYR A 50 -13.23 28.13 0.33
N LEU A 51 -11.90 28.22 0.46
CA LEU A 51 -11.15 28.07 1.71
C LEU A 51 -10.23 29.27 1.88
N ASP A 52 -10.15 29.79 3.10
CA ASP A 52 -9.04 30.69 3.47
C ASP A 52 -7.75 29.90 3.72
N ASP A 53 -6.63 30.61 3.87
CA ASP A 53 -5.31 29.99 4.04
C ASP A 53 -5.20 29.15 5.32
N SER A 54 -5.92 29.52 6.38
CA SER A 54 -5.96 28.79 7.64
C SER A 54 -6.74 27.48 7.48
N GLN A 55 -7.93 27.53 6.87
CA GLN A 55 -8.77 26.38 6.56
C GLN A 55 -8.08 25.41 5.60
N HIS A 56 -7.43 25.93 4.55
CA HIS A 56 -6.63 25.13 3.62
C HIS A 56 -5.47 24.44 4.36
N SER A 57 -4.66 25.20 5.11
CA SER A 57 -3.49 24.66 5.80
C SER A 57 -3.86 23.59 6.82
N ALA A 58 -4.98 23.77 7.54
CA ALA A 58 -5.48 22.81 8.54
C ALA A 58 -5.73 21.40 7.97
N VAL A 59 -6.01 21.28 6.67
CA VAL A 59 -6.24 19.99 6.00
C VAL A 59 -5.06 19.59 5.12
N TYR A 60 -4.43 20.55 4.44
CA TYR A 60 -3.36 20.32 3.49
C TYR A 60 -2.09 19.80 4.14
N GLN A 61 -1.68 20.35 5.29
CA GLN A 61 -0.45 19.93 5.98
C GLN A 61 -0.51 18.49 6.51
N PRO A 62 -1.61 18.05 7.19
CA PRO A 62 -1.77 16.65 7.54
C PRO A 62 -1.77 15.72 6.34
N LEU A 63 -2.44 16.11 5.24
CA LEU A 63 -2.47 15.33 4.01
C LEU A 63 -1.05 15.16 3.43
N GLN A 64 -0.27 16.24 3.31
CA GLN A 64 1.12 16.19 2.84
C GLN A 64 1.98 15.25 3.70
N THR A 65 1.86 15.37 5.02
CA THR A 65 2.61 14.53 5.96
C THR A 65 2.24 13.06 5.78
N PHE A 66 0.95 12.75 5.67
CA PHE A 66 0.47 11.40 5.44
C PHE A 66 0.97 10.84 4.10
N MET A 67 0.88 11.63 3.03
CA MET A 67 1.31 11.26 1.69
C MET A 67 2.81 10.99 1.61
N ALA A 68 3.64 11.79 2.29
CA ALA A 68 5.07 11.55 2.38
C ALA A 68 5.38 10.21 3.07
N LYS A 69 4.73 9.93 4.21
CA LYS A 69 4.88 8.66 4.93
C LYS A 69 4.40 7.48 4.10
N LEU A 70 3.26 7.61 3.41
CA LEU A 70 2.73 6.59 2.52
C LEU A 70 3.70 6.30 1.37
N SER A 71 4.31 7.32 0.77
CA SER A 71 5.31 7.13 -0.29
C SER A 71 6.55 6.38 0.21
N LEU A 72 7.06 6.71 1.41
CA LEU A 72 8.18 5.99 2.01
C LEU A 72 7.82 4.52 2.26
N PHE A 73 6.61 4.25 2.75
CA PHE A 73 6.13 2.90 2.98
C PHE A 73 5.96 2.09 1.69
N ILE A 74 5.44 2.71 0.63
CA ILE A 74 5.34 2.12 -0.71
C ILE A 74 6.73 1.71 -1.21
N LYS A 75 7.73 2.61 -1.10
CA LYS A 75 9.11 2.34 -1.54
C LYS A 75 9.76 1.19 -0.75
N ASP A 76 9.55 1.13 0.55
CA ASP A 76 10.04 0.03 1.41
C ASP A 76 9.40 -1.32 1.02
N LEU A 77 8.10 -1.33 0.70
CA LEU A 77 7.44 -2.54 0.22
C LEU A 77 7.92 -2.96 -1.18
N GLU A 78 8.16 -2.01 -2.07
CA GLU A 78 8.73 -2.26 -3.40
C GLU A 78 10.10 -2.92 -3.29
N SER A 79 11.00 -2.41 -2.43
CA SER A 79 12.31 -3.02 -2.24
C SER A 79 12.22 -4.46 -1.70
N LYS A 80 11.27 -4.73 -0.79
CA LYS A 80 11.05 -6.08 -0.24
C LYS A 80 10.42 -7.07 -1.23
N ILE A 81 9.78 -6.58 -2.29
CA ILE A 81 9.24 -7.44 -3.37
C ILE A 81 10.30 -7.70 -4.45
N ALA A 82 11.17 -6.72 -4.69
CA ALA A 82 12.28 -6.84 -5.64
C ALA A 82 13.42 -7.74 -5.13
N ASP A 83 13.49 -7.98 -3.83
CA ASP A 83 14.45 -8.88 -3.21
C ASP A 83 14.19 -10.35 -3.62
N PRO A 84 15.11 -11.02 -4.35
CA PRO A 84 15.01 -12.42 -4.71
C PRO A 84 14.98 -13.37 -3.50
N ASP A 85 15.53 -12.92 -2.37
CA ASP A 85 15.59 -13.64 -1.10
C ASP A 85 14.39 -13.35 -0.18
N ASP A 86 13.32 -12.74 -0.71
CA ASP A 86 12.09 -12.50 0.04
C ASP A 86 11.50 -13.82 0.58
N SER A 87 11.82 -14.07 1.84
CA SER A 87 11.38 -15.16 2.70
C SER A 87 9.91 -15.55 2.55
N PHE A 88 9.01 -14.62 2.21
CA PHE A 88 7.58 -14.92 2.01
C PHE A 88 7.28 -15.81 0.80
N ARG A 89 8.07 -15.75 -0.27
CA ARG A 89 7.86 -16.61 -1.46
C ARG A 89 8.49 -17.99 -1.31
N ASN A 90 9.59 -18.08 -0.57
CA ASN A 90 10.43 -19.28 -0.51
C ASN A 90 10.19 -20.14 0.75
N LEU A 91 9.66 -19.58 1.85
CA LEU A 91 9.37 -20.37 3.04
C LEU A 91 8.20 -21.34 2.84
N ASP A 92 7.09 -20.92 2.22
CA ASP A 92 5.91 -21.79 2.17
C ASP A 92 6.08 -22.96 1.20
N LYS A 93 6.62 -22.75 -0.01
CA LYS A 93 6.67 -23.85 -0.99
C LYS A 93 7.67 -24.94 -0.66
N LYS A 94 8.91 -24.59 -0.32
CA LYS A 94 9.93 -25.60 0.01
C LYS A 94 9.58 -26.36 1.29
N ARG A 95 9.04 -25.65 2.29
CA ARG A 95 8.60 -26.25 3.54
C ARG A 95 7.37 -27.14 3.33
N LEU A 96 6.32 -26.69 2.63
CA LEU A 96 5.15 -27.53 2.34
C LEU A 96 5.54 -28.80 1.56
N VAL A 97 6.39 -28.66 0.53
CA VAL A 97 6.80 -29.80 -0.29
C VAL A 97 7.62 -30.78 0.54
N ASN A 98 8.54 -30.31 1.38
CA ASN A 98 9.33 -31.18 2.25
C ASN A 98 8.49 -31.82 3.37
N ASP A 99 7.55 -31.08 3.96
CA ASP A 99 6.65 -31.60 4.98
C ASP A 99 5.69 -32.65 4.39
N TYR A 100 5.22 -32.45 3.15
CA TYR A 100 4.39 -33.41 2.43
C TYR A 100 5.17 -34.67 2.03
N ARG A 101 6.41 -34.54 1.55
CA ARG A 101 7.30 -35.68 1.24
C ARG A 101 7.60 -36.52 2.48
N LYS A 102 7.92 -35.88 3.61
CA LYS A 102 8.14 -36.55 4.90
C LYS A 102 6.90 -37.30 5.40
N THR A 103 5.72 -36.71 5.23
CA THR A 103 4.45 -37.32 5.65
C THR A 103 4.11 -38.57 4.81
N LEU A 104 4.59 -38.64 3.55
CA LEU A 104 4.34 -39.76 2.64
C LEU A 104 5.42 -40.86 2.69
N HIS A 105 6.44 -40.75 3.55
CA HIS A 105 7.60 -41.66 3.55
C HIS A 105 8.24 -41.84 2.16
N LEU A 106 8.17 -40.81 1.32
CA LEU A 106 8.89 -40.78 0.06
C LEU A 106 10.31 -40.29 0.37
N ASP A 107 11.09 -41.14 1.02
CA ASP A 107 12.53 -40.98 1.03
C ASP A 107 13.02 -41.20 -0.41
N ASP A 108 13.85 -40.28 -0.89
CA ASP A 108 14.31 -40.23 -2.28
C ASP A 108 15.01 -41.54 -2.66
N GLU A 109 14.28 -42.44 -3.33
CA GLU A 109 14.90 -43.39 -4.24
C GLU A 109 15.23 -42.63 -5.54
N THR A 110 16.52 -42.35 -5.69
CA THR A 110 17.29 -41.76 -6.82
C THR A 110 17.22 -40.25 -7.04
#